data_AF-A0A1Y4TEW5-F1
#
_entry.id   AF-A0A1Y4TEW5-F1
#
_cell.length_a   1.000
_cell.length_b   1.000
_cell.length_c   1.000
_cell.angle_alpha   90.00
_cell.angle_beta   90.00
_cell.angle_gamma   90.00
#
_symmetry.space_group_name_H-M   'P 1'
#
loop_
_entity.id
_entity.type
_entity.pdbx_description
1 polymer ?
#
loop_
_entity_poly.entity_id
_entity_poly.type
_entity_poly.pdbx_seq_one_letter_code
_entity_poly.pdbx_strand_id
1 'polypeptide(L)'
;MNPRKQRFYIAAAAVLALVALAWSLLGSPVVLWHNHQLKSALTGLTDTTITLEQAVPFSWDEVYTFAPYTPVEEIQQVIGAQSYNLREAQSEGMLQLVFLDEGAVTAAICGFPAELGYEIVFPDAAGTDPGPITHGEDISFTVERTESVVRLTAA
;
A
#
# COMPACT_ATOMS: atom_id res chain seq x y z
N MET A 1 -2.15 -27.56 -40.79
CA MET A 1 -2.32 -27.13 -39.37
C MET A 1 -3.48 -27.91 -38.78
N ASN A 2 -3.32 -28.55 -37.61
CA ASN A 2 -4.30 -29.52 -37.10
C ASN A 2 -5.49 -28.77 -36.43
N PRO A 3 -6.74 -28.89 -36.92
CA PRO A 3 -7.85 -28.01 -36.51
C PRO A 3 -8.20 -28.10 -35.02
N ARG A 4 -7.90 -29.23 -34.37
CA ARG A 4 -8.05 -29.40 -32.92
C ARG A 4 -7.05 -28.57 -32.11
N LYS A 5 -5.80 -28.47 -32.58
CA LYS A 5 -4.76 -27.64 -31.94
C LYS A 5 -5.07 -26.16 -32.12
N GLN A 6 -5.56 -25.76 -33.30
CA GLN A 6 -5.95 -24.38 -33.57
C GLN A 6 -7.08 -23.88 -32.65
N ARG A 7 -8.12 -24.70 -32.42
CA ARG A 7 -9.20 -24.37 -31.47
C ARG A 7 -8.68 -24.25 -30.03
N PHE A 8 -7.72 -25.10 -29.64
CA PHE A 8 -7.08 -25.03 -28.33
C PHE A 8 -6.29 -23.73 -28.15
N TYR A 9 -5.48 -23.32 -29.14
CA TYR A 9 -4.73 -22.05 -29.08
C TYR A 9 -5.66 -20.83 -29.01
N ILE A 10 -6.76 -20.84 -29.77
CA ILE A 10 -7.74 -19.74 -29.71
C ILE A 10 -8.41 -19.68 -28.33
N ALA A 11 -8.80 -20.83 -27.76
CA ALA A 11 -9.37 -20.87 -26.42
C ALA A 11 -8.38 -20.40 -25.34
N ALA A 12 -7.12 -20.83 -25.42
CA ALA A 12 -6.07 -20.38 -24.50
C ALA A 12 -5.81 -18.87 -24.61
N ALA A 13 -5.74 -18.33 -25.84
CA ALA A 13 -5.59 -16.90 -26.06
C ALA A 13 -6.79 -16.10 -25.55
N ALA A 14 -8.02 -16.62 -25.71
CA ALA A 14 -9.22 -15.99 -25.18
C ALA A 14 -9.23 -15.98 -23.65
N VAL A 15 -8.79 -17.06 -22.99
CA VAL A 15 -8.66 -17.09 -21.52
C VAL A 15 -7.59 -16.09 -21.05
N LEU A 16 -6.43 -16.04 -21.70
CA LEU A 16 -5.39 -15.06 -21.36
C LEU A 16 -5.87 -13.62 -21.53
N ALA A 17 -6.63 -13.33 -22.60
CA ALA A 17 -7.22 -12.02 -22.82
C ALA A 17 -8.26 -11.66 -21.74
N LEU A 18 -9.08 -12.62 -21.31
CA LEU A 18 -10.04 -12.42 -20.22
C LEU A 18 -9.34 -12.19 -18.87
N VAL A 19 -8.24 -12.90 -18.59
CA VAL A 19 -7.43 -12.69 -17.38
C VAL A 19 -6.78 -11.31 -17.40
N ALA A 20 -6.20 -10.90 -18.53
CA ALA A 20 -5.62 -9.56 -18.68
C ALA A 20 -6.69 -8.46 -18.53
N LEU A 21 -7.88 -8.66 -19.11
CA LEU A 21 -9.00 -7.72 -18.98
C LEU A 21 -9.52 -7.65 -17.53
N ALA A 22 -9.60 -8.79 -16.85
CA ALA A 22 -9.98 -8.85 -15.44
C ALA A 22 -8.96 -8.10 -14.56
N TRP A 23 -7.66 -8.31 -14.77
CA TRP A 23 -6.61 -7.54 -14.09
C TRP A 23 -6.70 -6.05 -14.36
N SER A 24 -7.06 -5.64 -15.57
CA SER A 24 -7.21 -4.21 -15.92
C SER A 24 -8.43 -3.55 -15.28
N LEU A 25 -9.49 -4.31 -14.96
CA LEU A 25 -10.77 -3.76 -14.46
C LEU A 25 -10.94 -3.86 -12.94
N LEU A 26 -10.36 -4.87 -12.30
CA LEU A 26 -10.56 -5.16 -10.87
C LEU A 26 -9.50 -4.52 -9.96
N GLY A 27 -8.47 -3.89 -10.54
CA GLY A 27 -7.27 -3.51 -9.80
C GLY A 27 -6.40 -4.72 -9.49
N SER A 28 -5.20 -4.48 -8.97
CA SER A 28 -4.27 -5.55 -8.62
C SER A 28 -4.76 -6.27 -7.34
N PRO A 29 -5.11 -7.57 -7.39
CA PRO A 29 -5.48 -8.32 -6.18
C PRO A 29 -4.32 -8.41 -5.17
N VAL A 30 -3.10 -8.18 -5.66
CA VAL A 30 -1.88 -8.05 -4.88
C VAL A 30 -1.99 -6.92 -3.85
N VAL A 31 -2.55 -5.76 -4.22
CA VAL A 31 -2.70 -4.62 -3.28
C VAL A 31 -3.62 -4.98 -2.11
N LEU A 32 -4.75 -5.64 -2.39
CA LEU A 32 -5.67 -6.08 -1.34
C LEU A 32 -5.01 -7.10 -0.40
N TRP A 33 -4.23 -8.02 -0.98
CA TRP A 33 -3.46 -9.00 -0.21
C TRP A 33 -2.41 -8.34 0.68
N HIS A 34 -1.59 -7.44 0.13
CA HIS A 34 -0.57 -6.69 0.86
C HIS A 34 -1.15 -5.80 1.95
N ASN A 35 -2.28 -5.12 1.70
CA ASN A 35 -2.98 -4.34 2.72
C ASN A 35 -3.38 -5.20 3.93
N HIS A 36 -3.90 -6.41 3.68
CA HIS A 36 -4.26 -7.35 4.75
C HIS A 36 -3.01 -7.89 5.47
N GLN A 37 -1.95 -8.19 4.72
CA GLN A 37 -0.68 -8.66 5.25
C GLN A 37 -0.04 -7.60 6.17
N LEU A 38 -0.01 -6.33 5.74
CA LEU A 38 0.47 -5.20 6.54
C LEU A 38 -0.31 -5.08 7.84
N LYS A 39 -1.65 -5.08 7.76
CA LYS A 39 -2.50 -5.02 8.94
C LYS A 39 -2.17 -6.15 9.93
N SER A 40 -2.02 -7.37 9.44
CA SER A 40 -1.70 -8.53 10.27
C SER A 40 -0.32 -8.43 10.90
N ALA A 41 0.69 -7.97 10.15
CA ALA A 41 2.04 -7.77 10.65
C ALA A 41 2.08 -6.69 11.74
N LEU A 42 1.54 -5.50 11.48
CA LEU A 42 1.56 -4.36 12.40
C LEU A 42 0.75 -4.63 13.68
N THR A 43 -0.44 -5.21 13.56
CA THR A 43 -1.26 -5.54 14.74
C THR A 43 -0.67 -6.67 15.58
N GLY A 44 0.13 -7.54 14.96
CA GLY A 44 0.83 -8.67 15.59
C GLY A 44 2.18 -8.33 16.20
N LEU A 45 2.67 -7.09 16.07
CA LEU A 45 3.98 -6.70 16.60
C LEU A 45 4.04 -6.87 18.13
N THR A 46 5.13 -7.49 18.57
CA THR A 46 5.50 -7.68 19.98
C THR A 46 6.77 -6.93 20.37
N ASP A 47 7.53 -6.45 19.39
CA ASP A 47 8.79 -5.76 19.61
C ASP A 47 8.58 -4.32 20.09
N THR A 48 9.51 -3.81 20.89
CA THR A 48 9.47 -2.42 21.41
C THR A 48 9.95 -1.40 20.37
N THR A 49 10.85 -1.83 19.48
CA THR A 49 11.43 -1.01 18.44
C THR A 49 11.59 -1.85 17.18
N ILE A 50 11.18 -1.31 16.04
CA ILE A 50 11.21 -2.00 14.74
C ILE A 50 11.52 -0.99 13.63
N THR A 51 12.19 -1.40 12.56
CA THR A 51 12.32 -0.55 11.37
C THR A 51 11.13 -0.74 10.43
N LEU A 52 10.88 0.21 9.54
CA LEU A 52 9.77 0.08 8.58
C LEU A 52 9.95 -1.13 7.65
N GLU A 53 11.19 -1.42 7.25
CA GLU A 53 11.58 -2.56 6.42
C GLU A 53 11.25 -3.90 7.10
N GLN A 54 11.38 -3.96 8.43
CA GLN A 54 11.03 -5.15 9.20
C GLN A 54 9.52 -5.27 9.45
N ALA A 55 8.83 -4.13 9.56
CA ALA A 55 7.40 -4.09 9.85
C ALA A 55 6.53 -4.41 8.63
N VAL A 56 7.01 -4.09 7.42
CA VAL A 56 6.27 -4.28 6.16
C VAL A 56 6.60 -5.65 5.55
N PRO A 57 5.62 -6.56 5.40
CA PRO A 57 5.88 -7.96 5.07
C PRO A 57 5.90 -8.28 3.55
N PHE A 58 6.17 -7.29 2.71
CA PHE A 58 6.22 -7.40 1.24
C PHE A 58 7.30 -6.49 0.65
N SER A 59 7.59 -6.62 -0.64
CA SER A 59 8.55 -5.77 -1.36
C SER A 59 7.97 -4.36 -1.58
N TRP A 60 8.77 -3.35 -1.26
CA TRP A 60 8.49 -1.94 -1.50
C TRP A 60 9.80 -1.16 -1.58
N ASP A 61 9.81 -0.10 -2.38
CA ASP A 61 10.94 0.82 -2.56
C ASP A 61 10.64 2.18 -1.95
N GLU A 62 9.38 2.64 -2.04
CA GLU A 62 8.97 3.97 -1.59
C GLU A 62 7.62 3.89 -0.88
N VAL A 63 7.45 4.69 0.17
CA VAL A 63 6.15 4.90 0.82
C VAL A 63 5.85 6.39 0.91
N TYR A 64 4.65 6.75 0.46
CA TYR A 64 4.14 8.10 0.49
C TYR A 64 3.03 8.23 1.53
N THR A 65 3.00 9.39 2.17
CA THR A 65 1.91 9.82 3.05
C THR A 65 1.31 11.09 2.47
N PHE A 66 -0.01 11.23 2.56
CA PHE A 66 -0.70 12.39 2.01
C PHE A 66 -1.57 13.05 3.07
N ALA A 67 -1.73 14.36 2.94
CA ALA A 67 -2.64 15.11 3.79
C ALA A 67 -4.09 14.63 3.58
N PRO A 68 -4.97 14.79 4.59
CA PRO A 68 -6.39 14.61 4.40
C PRO A 68 -6.90 15.46 3.22
N TYR A 69 -7.90 14.93 2.51
CA TYR A 69 -8.54 15.56 1.34
C TYR A 69 -7.65 15.75 0.11
N THR A 70 -6.44 15.18 0.06
CA THR A 70 -5.66 15.14 -1.18
C THR A 70 -6.39 14.31 -2.23
N PRO A 71 -6.70 14.87 -3.42
CA PRO A 71 -7.38 14.16 -4.49
C PRO A 71 -6.61 12.94 -4.99
N VAL A 72 -7.31 11.89 -5.41
CA VAL A 72 -6.66 10.68 -5.98
C VAL A 72 -5.86 11.03 -7.23
N GLU A 73 -6.33 11.97 -8.06
CA GLU A 73 -5.60 12.41 -9.24
C GLU A 73 -4.25 13.02 -8.88
N GLU A 74 -4.19 13.81 -7.81
CA GLU A 74 -2.96 14.44 -7.31
C GLU A 74 -2.02 13.38 -6.74
N ILE A 75 -2.53 12.43 -5.95
CA ILE A 75 -1.74 11.31 -5.42
C ILE A 75 -1.12 10.52 -6.57
N GLN A 76 -1.91 10.16 -7.58
CA GLN A 76 -1.43 9.41 -8.75
C GLN A 76 -0.39 10.19 -9.55
N GLN A 77 -0.50 11.52 -9.61
CA GLN A 77 0.48 12.38 -10.26
C GLN A 77 1.79 12.42 -9.47
N VAL A 78 1.73 12.51 -8.14
CA VAL A 78 2.91 12.53 -7.26
C VAL A 78 3.66 11.21 -7.34
N ILE A 79 2.95 10.08 -7.19
CA ILE A 79 3.57 8.75 -7.21
C ILE A 79 3.91 8.25 -8.63
N GLY A 80 3.45 8.94 -9.68
CA GLY A 80 3.68 8.56 -11.07
C GLY A 80 2.99 7.27 -11.52
N ALA A 81 2.03 6.75 -10.76
CA ALA A 81 1.35 5.49 -11.00
C ALA A 81 -0.17 5.61 -10.87
N GLN A 82 -0.89 4.93 -11.76
CA GLN A 82 -2.35 4.86 -11.73
C GLN A 82 -2.80 3.60 -10.98
N SER A 83 -3.75 3.73 -10.06
CA SER A 83 -4.27 2.58 -9.31
C SER A 83 -5.70 2.81 -8.83
N TYR A 84 -6.60 1.88 -9.17
CA TYR A 84 -7.98 1.88 -8.70
C TYR A 84 -8.13 1.63 -7.19
N ASN A 85 -7.07 1.20 -6.52
CA ASN A 85 -7.09 0.93 -5.08
C ASN A 85 -6.79 2.18 -4.23
N LEU A 86 -6.44 3.30 -4.86
CA LEU A 86 -6.21 4.57 -4.17
C LEU A 86 -7.55 5.18 -3.76
N ARG A 87 -7.54 5.79 -2.57
CA ARG A 87 -8.72 6.43 -1.99
C ARG A 87 -8.29 7.73 -1.32
N GLU A 88 -9.16 8.73 -1.43
CA GLU A 88 -8.99 10.02 -0.75
C GLU A 88 -9.34 9.85 0.73
N ALA A 89 -8.45 10.32 1.62
CA ALA A 89 -8.79 10.48 3.02
C ALA A 89 -9.86 11.58 3.15
N GLN A 90 -11.04 11.23 3.63
CA GLN A 90 -12.20 12.14 3.71
C GLN A 90 -12.31 12.86 5.06
N SER A 91 -11.34 12.69 5.96
CA SER A 91 -11.34 13.35 7.25
C SER A 91 -9.94 13.42 7.87
N GLU A 92 -9.74 14.40 8.74
CA GLU A 92 -8.56 14.48 9.59
C GLU A 92 -8.47 13.26 10.51
N GLY A 93 -7.26 12.75 10.72
CA GLY A 93 -7.00 11.56 11.53
C GLY A 93 -7.19 10.22 10.79
N MET A 94 -7.51 10.24 9.49
CA MET A 94 -7.36 9.06 8.64
C MET A 94 -5.89 8.85 8.28
N LEU A 95 -5.43 7.61 8.41
CA LEU A 95 -4.12 7.20 7.93
C LEU A 95 -4.20 7.00 6.41
N GLN A 96 -3.31 7.65 5.67
CA GLN A 96 -3.16 7.48 4.23
C GLN A 96 -1.72 7.11 3.88
N LEU A 97 -1.52 5.87 3.40
CA LEU A 97 -0.22 5.33 3.02
C LEU A 97 -0.30 4.69 1.64
N VAL A 98 0.68 4.98 0.79
CA VAL A 98 0.80 4.39 -0.54
C VAL A 98 2.21 3.82 -0.70
N PHE A 99 2.32 2.51 -0.80
CA PHE A 99 3.58 1.81 -1.04
C PHE A 99 3.75 1.54 -2.53
N LEU A 100 4.95 1.78 -3.02
CA LEU A 100 5.38 1.47 -4.39
C LEU A 100 6.50 0.45 -4.39
N ASP A 101 6.53 -0.38 -5.42
CA ASP A 101 7.56 -1.38 -5.72
C ASP A 101 7.83 -1.29 -7.22
N GLU A 102 9.06 -0.96 -7.62
CA GLU A 102 9.48 -0.71 -9.01
C GLU A 102 8.55 0.25 -9.78
N GLY A 103 8.01 1.27 -9.09
CA GLY A 103 7.08 2.26 -9.68
C GLY A 103 5.63 1.79 -9.83
N ALA A 104 5.26 0.62 -9.31
CA ALA A 104 3.89 0.13 -9.26
C ALA A 104 3.32 0.19 -7.84
N VAL A 105 2.03 0.52 -7.70
CA VAL A 105 1.36 0.53 -6.39
C VAL A 105 1.22 -0.90 -5.87
N THR A 106 1.92 -1.19 -4.78
CA THR A 106 1.96 -2.53 -4.14
C THR A 106 1.05 -2.62 -2.92
N ALA A 107 0.82 -1.52 -2.20
CA ALA A 107 -0.16 -1.42 -1.13
C ALA A 107 -0.73 0.01 -1.05
N ALA A 108 -2.01 0.14 -0.69
CA ALA A 108 -2.70 1.42 -0.60
C ALA A 108 -3.68 1.40 0.58
N ILE A 109 -3.35 2.12 1.64
CA ILE A 109 -4.09 2.13 2.89
C ILE A 109 -4.73 3.51 3.05
N CYS A 110 -6.03 3.53 3.30
CA CYS A 110 -6.78 4.73 3.62
C CYS A 110 -7.88 4.34 4.61
N GLY A 111 -7.77 4.78 5.86
CA GLY A 111 -8.73 4.42 6.91
C GLY A 111 -8.38 4.97 8.28
N PHE A 112 -9.31 4.89 9.22
CA PHE A 112 -9.06 5.32 10.59
C PHE A 112 -8.18 4.30 11.33
N PRO A 113 -7.22 4.74 12.15
CA PRO A 113 -6.45 3.85 13.01
C PRO A 113 -7.29 2.89 13.86
N ALA A 114 -8.46 3.34 14.33
CA ALA A 114 -9.40 2.52 15.09
C ALA A 114 -9.98 1.33 14.28
N GLU A 115 -10.13 1.48 12.96
CA GLU A 115 -10.61 0.42 12.06
C GLU A 115 -9.48 -0.47 11.55
N LEU A 116 -8.31 0.14 11.33
CA LEU A 116 -7.09 -0.52 10.88
C LEU A 116 -6.47 -1.36 12.01
N GLY A 117 -6.59 -0.92 13.26
CA GLY A 117 -5.94 -1.50 14.43
C GLY A 117 -4.49 -1.06 14.61
N TYR A 118 -4.01 -0.14 13.77
CA TYR A 118 -2.66 0.40 13.82
C TYR A 118 -2.62 1.85 13.31
N GLU A 119 -1.58 2.58 13.71
CA GLU A 119 -1.25 3.93 13.26
C GLU A 119 0.26 4.01 13.02
N ILE A 120 0.70 4.65 11.94
CA ILE A 120 2.12 4.95 11.72
C ILE A 120 2.27 6.46 11.66
N VAL A 121 3.04 7.00 12.59
CA VAL A 121 3.33 8.43 12.70
C VAL A 121 4.77 8.64 12.25
N PHE A 122 4.91 9.20 11.07
CA PHE A 122 6.20 9.61 10.53
C PHE A 122 6.64 10.93 11.17
N PRO A 123 7.95 11.23 11.22
CA PRO A 123 8.41 12.51 11.72
C PRO A 123 7.80 13.60 10.84
N ASP A 124 7.13 14.58 11.46
CA ASP A 124 6.62 15.76 10.75
C ASP A 124 7.77 16.37 9.96
N ALA A 125 7.72 16.28 8.62
CA ALA A 125 8.48 17.17 7.78
C ALA A 125 7.85 18.55 7.96
N ALA A 126 8.33 19.29 8.96
CA ALA A 126 7.85 20.61 9.33
C ALA A 126 7.64 21.49 8.09
N GLY A 127 6.39 21.65 7.67
CA GLY A 127 5.94 22.66 6.70
C GLY A 127 6.40 22.48 5.24
N THR A 128 6.89 21.30 4.83
CA THR A 128 7.18 20.99 3.42
C THR A 128 6.55 19.65 3.10
N ASP A 129 5.82 19.54 1.98
CA ASP A 129 5.24 18.27 1.51
C ASP A 129 6.28 17.16 1.68
N PRO A 130 6.09 16.23 2.64
CA PRO A 130 7.11 15.23 2.93
C PRO A 130 7.31 14.42 1.65
N GLY A 131 8.55 14.40 1.15
CA GLY A 131 8.94 13.48 0.09
C GLY A 131 8.69 12.02 0.53
N PRO A 132 8.74 11.07 -0.41
CA PRO A 132 8.60 9.67 -0.05
C PRO A 132 9.66 9.24 0.94
N ILE A 133 9.28 8.35 1.84
CA ILE A 133 10.25 7.60 2.63
C ILE A 133 10.71 6.45 1.76
N THR A 134 12.02 6.35 1.61
CA THR A 134 12.64 5.37 0.72
C THR A 134 13.11 4.17 1.52
N HIS A 135 12.97 2.97 0.97
CA HIS A 135 13.48 1.75 1.54
C HIS A 135 15.00 1.87 1.76
N GLY A 136 15.47 1.58 2.97
CA GLY A 136 16.89 1.68 3.34
C GLY A 136 17.28 3.00 4.00
N GLU A 137 16.31 3.87 4.31
CA GLU A 137 16.52 4.97 5.26
C GLU A 137 16.64 4.48 6.71
N ASP A 138 16.37 3.19 6.98
CA ASP A 138 16.52 2.53 8.28
C ASP A 138 15.79 3.29 9.41
N ILE A 139 14.62 3.86 9.10
CA ILE A 139 13.84 4.63 10.06
C ILE A 139 13.33 3.68 11.15
N SER A 140 13.82 3.86 12.36
CA SER A 140 13.36 3.11 13.53
C SER A 140 12.09 3.73 14.10
N PHE A 141 11.12 2.87 14.39
CA PHE A 141 9.87 3.22 15.05
C PHE A 141 9.81 2.59 16.43
N THR A 142 9.37 3.38 17.41
CA THR A 142 8.98 2.87 18.72
C THR A 142 7.54 2.38 18.63
N VAL A 143 7.30 1.17 19.11
CA VAL A 143 5.98 0.53 19.06
C VAL A 143 5.31 0.70 20.41
N GLU A 144 4.18 1.40 20.42
CA GLU A 144 3.33 1.59 21.58
C GLU A 144 1.96 0.94 21.35
N ARG A 145 1.56 0.04 22.25
CA ARG A 145 0.24 -0.59 22.17
C ARG A 145 -0.72 0.13 23.11
N THR A 146 -1.68 0.84 22.54
CA THR A 146 -2.86 1.32 23.27
C THR A 146 -3.98 0.29 23.08
N GLU A 147 -4.93 0.19 24.01
CA GLU A 147 -5.87 -0.94 24.18
C GLU A 147 -6.44 -1.58 22.89
N SER A 148 -6.66 -0.82 21.82
CA SER A 148 -7.13 -1.31 20.51
C SER A 148 -6.27 -0.97 19.29
N VAL A 149 -5.19 -0.22 19.43
CA VAL A 149 -4.38 0.30 18.30
C VAL A 149 -2.88 0.15 18.61
N VAL A 150 -2.14 -0.43 17.65
CA VAL A 150 -0.67 -0.44 17.67
C VAL A 150 -0.16 0.82 16.98
N ARG A 151 0.47 1.71 17.75
CA ARG A 151 1.04 2.96 17.25
C ARG A 151 2.53 2.82 17.04
N LEU A 152 2.99 3.15 15.84
CA LEU A 152 4.40 3.24 15.48
C LEU A 152 4.76 4.72 15.40
N THR A 153 5.70 5.17 16.23
CA THR A 153 6.18 6.55 16.23
C THR A 153 7.65 6.55 15.86
N ALA A 154 8.03 7.28 14.82
CA ALA A 154 9.44 7.40 14.42
C ALA A 154 10.27 7.97 15.58
N ALA A 155 11.44 7.36 15.84
CA ALA A 155 12.36 7.71 16.92
C ALA A 155 13.38 8.78 16.52
#